data_AF-A0AAW8IFP4-F1
#
_entry.id   AF-A0AAW8IFP4-F1
#
_cell.length_a   1.000
_cell.length_b   1.000
_cell.length_c   1.000
_cell.angle_alpha   90.00
_cell.angle_beta   90.00
_cell.angle_gamma   90.00
#
_symmetry.space_group_name_H-M   'P 1'
#
loop_
_entity.id
_entity.type
_entity.pdbx_description
1 polymer ?
#
loop_
_entity_poly.entity_id
_entity_poly.type
_entity_poly.pdbx_seq_one_letter_code
_entity_poly.pdbx_strand_id
1 'polypeptide(L)'
;MKYFIILFSALILVACKKEKETVTDSKPSDSLNVVQDSAKTDFAPEKVLVDVFPFPKEIKECSCYFARNKADFEQEKYIYADDAGKTAYMKLDGKRIAMNLISSSDMEAGEELTKEIENENYKISVKGKKIKHEEALIFEGTLTIEKPDGSITKIPIYGECGC
;
A
#
# COMPACT_ATOMS: atom_id res chain seq x y z
N MET A 1 35.21 19.66 36.26
CA MET A 1 36.21 18.57 36.40
C MET A 1 35.42 17.27 36.43
N LYS A 2 35.65 16.23 35.64
CA LYS A 2 36.86 15.72 34.98
C LYS A 2 36.39 14.83 33.82
N TYR A 3 36.93 15.06 32.63
CA TYR A 3 36.66 14.27 31.42
C TYR A 3 37.28 12.88 31.52
N PHE A 4 36.65 11.88 30.91
CA PHE A 4 37.36 10.72 30.37
C PHE A 4 36.83 10.37 28.97
N ILE A 5 37.74 10.58 28.02
CA ILE A 5 37.75 10.12 26.63
C ILE A 5 38.12 8.62 26.65
N ILE A 6 37.63 7.82 25.69
CA ILE A 6 38.44 6.90 24.86
C ILE A 6 37.56 6.30 23.74
N LEU A 7 38.04 6.52 22.51
CA LEU A 7 37.63 5.92 21.24
C LEU A 7 37.77 4.39 21.24
N PHE A 8 36.92 3.70 20.48
CA PHE A 8 37.38 2.53 19.73
C PHE A 8 36.79 2.51 18.32
N SER A 9 37.66 2.79 17.36
CA SER A 9 37.43 2.63 15.93
C SER A 9 37.68 1.17 15.54
N ALA A 10 36.76 0.56 14.80
CA ALA A 10 37.07 -0.61 13.99
C ALA A 10 36.26 -0.56 12.69
N LEU A 11 36.91 -0.07 11.64
CA LEU A 11 36.53 -0.26 10.24
C LEU A 11 36.77 -1.72 9.87
N ILE A 12 35.76 -2.40 9.31
CA ILE A 12 35.98 -3.60 8.50
C ILE A 12 35.28 -3.36 7.15
N LEU A 13 36.11 -2.97 6.17
CA LEU A 13 35.77 -3.02 4.76
C LEU A 13 36.06 -4.44 4.27
N VAL A 14 35.02 -5.16 3.83
CA VAL A 14 35.20 -6.38 3.02
C VAL A 14 34.87 -6.02 1.57
N ALA A 15 35.88 -6.13 0.72
CA ALA A 15 35.83 -5.87 -0.71
C ALA A 15 35.72 -7.19 -1.51
N CYS A 16 35.03 -7.11 -2.64
CA CYS A 16 35.18 -7.83 -3.92
C CYS A 16 35.45 -9.36 -3.93
N LYS A 17 34.62 -10.10 -4.67
CA LYS A 17 34.94 -10.44 -6.07
C LYS A 17 33.72 -10.99 -6.83
N LYS A 18 33.55 -10.44 -8.03
CA LYS A 18 32.63 -10.87 -9.08
C LYS A 18 33.43 -11.81 -9.99
N GLU A 19 32.97 -13.03 -10.19
CA GLU A 19 33.54 -13.95 -11.17
C GLU A 19 32.52 -14.14 -12.30
N LYS A 20 32.94 -13.74 -13.50
CA LYS A 20 32.34 -14.04 -14.80
C LYS A 20 33.15 -15.19 -15.37
N GLU A 21 32.47 -16.15 -15.98
CA GLU A 21 32.86 -16.95 -17.16
C GLU A 21 31.76 -18.03 -17.32
N THR A 22 31.29 -18.47 -18.48
CA THR A 22 31.89 -18.51 -19.82
C THR A 22 30.75 -18.60 -20.84
N VAL A 23 30.88 -17.87 -21.94
CA VAL A 23 30.14 -18.09 -23.19
C VAL A 23 30.85 -19.22 -23.94
N THR A 24 30.13 -20.26 -24.34
CA THR A 24 30.61 -21.21 -25.36
C THR A 24 29.75 -21.02 -26.61
N ASP A 25 30.46 -20.62 -27.65
CA ASP A 25 30.02 -20.30 -29.00
C ASP A 25 29.99 -21.58 -29.86
N SER A 26 28.94 -21.78 -30.64
CA SER A 26 28.95 -22.67 -31.80
C SER A 26 27.86 -22.27 -32.82
N LYS A 27 28.24 -21.33 -33.69
CA LYS A 27 27.98 -21.12 -35.14
C LYS A 27 27.18 -22.20 -35.94
N PRO A 28 26.76 -21.91 -37.20
CA PRO A 28 25.55 -21.20 -37.64
C PRO A 28 24.64 -22.08 -38.53
N SER A 29 23.35 -21.78 -38.63
CA SER A 29 22.53 -22.26 -39.74
C SER A 29 21.50 -21.22 -40.12
N ASP A 30 21.60 -20.76 -41.37
CA ASP A 30 20.63 -19.93 -42.07
C ASP A 30 19.24 -20.56 -42.03
N SER A 31 18.26 -19.75 -41.66
CA SER A 31 16.85 -19.90 -42.01
C SER A 31 16.16 -18.57 -41.70
N LEU A 32 16.09 -17.69 -42.70
CA LEU A 32 15.19 -16.56 -42.72
C LEU A 32 13.74 -17.07 -42.53
N ASN A 33 13.25 -17.00 -41.30
CA ASN A 33 11.83 -16.87 -41.03
C ASN A 33 11.64 -15.46 -40.47
N VAL A 34 11.11 -14.57 -41.31
CA VAL A 34 10.52 -13.32 -40.84
C VAL A 34 9.27 -13.71 -40.04
N VAL A 35 9.49 -13.97 -38.75
CA VAL A 35 8.42 -14.06 -37.77
C VAL A 35 7.89 -12.65 -37.63
N GLN A 36 6.67 -12.45 -38.09
CA GLN A 36 5.88 -11.27 -37.88
C GLN A 36 5.72 -11.09 -36.37
N ASP A 37 6.57 -10.23 -35.80
CA ASP A 37 6.56 -9.83 -34.40
C ASP A 37 5.35 -8.92 -34.16
N SER A 38 4.17 -9.54 -34.16
CA SER A 38 3.05 -8.99 -33.42
C SER A 38 3.33 -9.29 -31.95
N ALA A 39 4.18 -8.45 -31.35
CA ALA A 39 4.27 -8.33 -29.91
C ALA A 39 2.87 -7.97 -29.41
N LYS A 40 2.10 -9.00 -29.05
CA LYS A 40 1.06 -8.85 -28.04
C LYS A 40 1.82 -8.47 -26.78
N THR A 41 1.91 -7.16 -26.54
CA THR A 41 2.19 -6.67 -25.22
C THR A 41 1.00 -7.12 -24.38
N ASP A 42 1.14 -8.26 -23.71
CA ASP A 42 0.34 -8.60 -22.54
C ASP A 42 0.64 -7.47 -21.54
N PHE A 43 -0.14 -6.40 -21.62
CA PHE A 43 -0.17 -5.37 -20.60
C PHE A 43 -0.71 -6.07 -19.36
N ALA A 44 0.20 -6.53 -18.50
CA ALA A 44 -0.17 -6.87 -17.15
C ALA A 44 -0.87 -5.63 -16.56
N PRO A 45 -2.06 -5.79 -15.97
CA PRO A 45 -2.82 -4.68 -15.42
C PRO A 45 -1.93 -3.86 -14.48
N GLU A 46 -1.80 -2.55 -14.76
CA GLU A 46 -0.91 -1.68 -14.00
C GLU A 46 -1.45 -1.52 -12.57
N LYS A 47 -0.64 -1.93 -11.60
CA LYS A 47 -0.97 -1.86 -10.17
C LYS A 47 -1.15 -0.40 -9.76
N VAL A 48 -2.25 -0.09 -9.06
CA VAL A 48 -2.53 1.26 -8.57
C VAL A 48 -1.47 1.66 -7.55
N LEU A 49 -0.85 2.82 -7.73
CA LEU A 49 0.05 3.37 -6.74
C LEU A 49 -0.79 4.02 -5.64
N VAL A 50 -0.56 3.59 -4.40
CA VAL A 50 -1.22 4.17 -3.23
C VAL A 50 -0.18 4.91 -2.43
N ASP A 51 -0.33 6.21 -2.31
CA ASP A 51 0.64 7.05 -1.62
C ASP A 51 0.21 7.33 -0.19
N VAL A 52 1.19 7.69 0.65
CA VAL A 52 0.91 8.28 1.95
C VAL A 52 0.43 9.72 1.78
N PHE A 53 -0.48 10.16 2.65
CA PHE A 53 -0.95 11.53 2.66
C PHE A 53 -1.24 12.00 4.10
N PRO A 54 -1.13 13.32 4.37
CA PRO A 54 -1.44 13.85 5.69
C PRO A 54 -2.92 13.67 6.01
N PHE A 55 -3.24 13.53 7.30
CA PHE A 55 -4.62 13.39 7.75
C PHE A 55 -5.50 14.54 7.23
N PRO A 56 -6.69 14.27 6.65
CA PRO A 56 -7.61 15.28 6.14
C PRO A 56 -8.02 16.30 7.20
N LYS A 57 -7.81 17.59 6.95
CA LYS A 57 -8.28 18.67 7.83
C LYS A 57 -9.81 18.83 7.81
N GLU A 58 -10.44 18.22 6.81
CA GLU A 58 -11.88 18.22 6.60
C GLU A 58 -12.61 17.33 7.63
N ILE A 59 -11.93 16.32 8.18
CA ILE A 59 -12.44 15.42 9.21
C ILE A 59 -12.25 16.10 10.57
N LYS A 60 -13.33 16.22 11.35
CA LYS A 60 -13.34 16.96 12.64
C LYS A 60 -13.87 16.17 13.83
N GLU A 61 -14.60 15.09 13.57
CA GLU A 61 -15.31 14.31 14.57
C GLU A 61 -14.90 12.86 14.41
N CYS A 62 -15.84 12.01 14.01
CA CYS A 62 -15.60 10.61 13.75
C CYS A 62 -14.66 10.42 12.57
N SER A 63 -13.81 9.40 12.67
CA SER A 63 -12.93 9.03 11.58
C SER A 63 -12.55 7.57 11.58
N CYS A 64 -12.21 7.07 10.40
CA CYS A 64 -11.46 5.85 10.22
C CYS A 64 -10.23 6.16 9.41
N TYR A 65 -9.06 5.70 9.85
CA TYR A 65 -7.81 5.99 9.16
C TYR A 65 -6.85 4.81 9.25
N PHE A 66 -6.26 4.48 8.11
CA PHE A 66 -5.45 3.27 7.95
C PHE A 66 -4.10 3.57 7.35
N ALA A 67 -3.08 2.91 7.88
CA ALA A 67 -1.75 2.79 7.29
C ALA A 67 -1.53 1.35 6.80
N ARG A 68 -0.38 1.05 6.19
CA ARG A 68 -0.06 -0.29 5.67
C ARG A 68 0.20 -1.33 6.77
N ASN A 69 0.65 -0.87 7.93
CA ASN A 69 1.09 -1.66 9.06
C ASN A 69 1.17 -0.75 10.30
N LYS A 70 1.38 -1.36 11.47
CA LYS A 70 1.49 -0.65 12.76
C LYS A 70 2.59 0.40 12.78
N ALA A 71 3.79 0.10 12.27
CA ALA A 71 4.91 1.04 12.29
C ALA A 71 4.64 2.29 11.43
N ASP A 72 3.97 2.13 10.28
CA ASP A 72 3.53 3.25 9.46
C ASP A 72 2.40 4.05 10.13
N PHE A 73 1.49 3.36 10.82
CA PHE A 73 0.40 3.99 11.57
C PHE A 73 0.92 4.90 12.69
N GLU A 74 1.87 4.40 13.49
CA GLU A 74 2.55 5.15 14.56
C GLU A 74 3.38 6.34 14.04
N GLN A 75 3.72 6.34 12.75
CA GLN A 75 4.42 7.43 12.06
C GLN A 75 3.46 8.32 11.24
N GLU A 76 2.14 8.17 11.42
CA GLU A 76 1.10 8.93 10.73
C GLU A 76 1.16 8.81 9.20
N LYS A 77 1.68 7.68 8.69
CA LYS A 77 1.80 7.39 7.26
C LYS A 77 0.53 6.75 6.71
N TYR A 78 -0.55 7.52 6.74
CA TYR A 78 -1.87 7.05 6.32
C TYR A 78 -2.00 6.91 4.80
N ILE A 79 -2.71 5.88 4.38
CA ILE A 79 -3.05 5.59 2.98
C ILE A 79 -4.56 5.67 2.72
N TYR A 80 -5.34 5.81 3.78
CA TYR A 80 -6.79 5.98 3.74
C TYR A 80 -7.25 6.77 4.96
N ALA A 81 -8.26 7.62 4.78
CA ALA A 81 -9.02 8.23 5.87
C ALA A 81 -10.47 8.47 5.44
N ASP A 82 -11.46 8.27 6.31
CA ASP A 82 -12.85 8.67 6.08
C ASP A 82 -13.45 9.37 7.30
N ASP A 83 -14.52 10.12 7.08
CA ASP A 83 -15.26 10.89 8.10
C ASP A 83 -16.32 10.05 8.85
N ALA A 84 -16.27 8.72 8.74
CA ALA A 84 -17.29 7.76 9.18
C ALA A 84 -18.74 8.07 8.73
N GLY A 85 -18.90 9.00 7.79
CA GLY A 85 -20.18 9.49 7.33
C GLY A 85 -20.34 9.25 5.84
N LYS A 86 -19.76 10.12 5.01
CA LYS A 86 -20.00 10.15 3.57
C LYS A 86 -18.74 10.16 2.72
N THR A 87 -17.61 10.61 3.25
CA THR A 87 -16.45 10.93 2.43
C THR A 87 -15.23 10.16 2.88
N ALA A 88 -14.63 9.43 1.93
CA ALA A 88 -13.33 8.79 2.07
C ALA A 88 -12.28 9.52 1.23
N TYR A 89 -11.04 9.51 1.70
CA TYR A 89 -9.90 10.20 1.13
C TYR A 89 -8.76 9.22 0.93
N MET A 90 -8.16 9.26 -0.25
CA MET A 90 -6.95 8.51 -0.58
C MET A 90 -6.06 9.33 -1.49
N LYS A 91 -4.78 8.94 -1.60
CA LYS A 91 -3.88 9.45 -2.63
C LYS A 91 -3.52 8.30 -3.57
N LEU A 92 -4.13 8.29 -4.76
CA LEU A 92 -3.97 7.25 -5.77
C LEU A 92 -3.26 7.84 -6.98
N ASP A 93 -2.25 7.15 -7.49
CA ASP A 93 -1.48 7.54 -8.67
C ASP A 93 -0.98 9.00 -8.57
N GLY A 94 -0.47 9.39 -7.40
CA GLY A 94 0.02 10.76 -7.11
C GLY A 94 -1.06 11.79 -6.79
N LYS A 95 -2.35 11.48 -6.98
CA LYS A 95 -3.46 12.43 -6.84
C LYS A 95 -4.28 12.16 -5.58
N ARG A 96 -4.46 13.19 -4.74
CA ARG A 96 -5.43 13.13 -3.63
C ARG A 96 -6.85 13.18 -4.21
N ILE A 97 -7.67 12.22 -3.85
CA ILE A 97 -9.06 12.08 -4.29
C ILE A 97 -9.97 11.94 -3.08
N ALA A 98 -11.17 12.52 -3.21
CA ALA A 98 -12.30 12.28 -2.31
C ALA A 98 -13.28 11.36 -3.05
N MET A 99 -13.87 10.41 -2.32
CA MET A 99 -14.75 9.38 -2.84
C MET A 99 -15.93 9.19 -1.89
N ASN A 100 -17.02 8.64 -2.41
CA ASN A 100 -18.21 8.39 -1.62
C ASN A 100 -18.02 7.10 -0.80
N LEU A 101 -18.21 7.20 0.51
CA LEU A 101 -18.39 6.04 1.38
C LEU A 101 -19.81 5.51 1.16
N ILE A 102 -19.93 4.35 0.53
CA ILE A 102 -21.20 3.73 0.15
C ILE A 102 -21.77 2.93 1.31
N SER A 103 -20.90 2.23 2.05
CA SER A 103 -21.30 1.49 3.24
C SER A 103 -20.15 1.32 4.22
N SER A 104 -20.50 1.14 5.49
CA SER A 104 -19.58 0.80 6.58
C SER A 104 -20.32 -0.15 7.53
N SER A 105 -19.63 -1.17 8.04
CA SER A 105 -20.15 -1.99 9.13
C SER A 105 -20.28 -1.17 10.42
N ASP A 106 -21.13 -1.63 11.33
CA ASP A 106 -21.17 -1.14 12.70
C ASP A 106 -19.91 -1.63 13.42
N MET A 107 -19.05 -0.68 13.74
CA MET A 107 -17.69 -0.90 14.23
C MET A 107 -17.65 -1.11 15.75
N GLU A 108 -18.71 -0.73 16.46
CA GLU A 108 -18.85 -0.89 17.89
C GLU A 108 -19.51 -2.22 18.23
N ALA A 109 -20.51 -2.64 17.43
CA ALA A 109 -21.25 -3.87 17.67
C ALA A 109 -20.53 -5.14 17.15
N GLY A 110 -19.64 -5.01 16.16
CA GLY A 110 -19.01 -6.13 15.46
C GLY A 110 -17.51 -6.33 15.72
N GLU A 111 -17.02 -7.54 15.44
CA GLU A 111 -15.57 -7.82 15.35
C GLU A 111 -15.02 -7.58 13.93
N GLU A 112 -15.89 -7.39 12.94
CA GLU A 112 -15.52 -7.27 11.53
C GLU A 112 -15.73 -5.84 11.01
N LEU A 113 -14.72 -5.35 10.30
CA LEU A 113 -14.76 -4.12 9.53
C LEU A 113 -15.07 -4.46 8.08
N THR A 114 -16.14 -3.89 7.54
CA THR A 114 -16.37 -3.82 6.10
C THR A 114 -16.67 -2.39 5.70
N LYS A 115 -16.02 -1.88 4.65
CA LYS A 115 -16.36 -0.61 4.02
C LYS A 115 -16.32 -0.76 2.51
N GLU A 116 -17.26 -0.10 1.83
CA GLU A 116 -17.29 -0.01 0.38
C GLU A 116 -17.27 1.47 -0.02
N ILE A 117 -16.36 1.83 -0.90
CA ILE A 117 -16.07 3.20 -1.33
C ILE A 117 -15.97 3.20 -2.86
N GLU A 118 -16.53 4.20 -3.53
CA GLU A 118 -16.38 4.28 -4.98
C GLU A 118 -16.38 5.70 -5.54
N ASN A 119 -15.86 5.80 -6.76
CA ASN A 119 -16.14 6.87 -7.71
C ASN A 119 -16.13 6.29 -9.13
N GLU A 120 -16.15 7.16 -10.15
CA GLU A 120 -16.15 6.75 -11.55
C GLU A 120 -14.95 5.89 -11.98
N ASN A 121 -13.82 5.97 -11.25
CA ASN A 121 -12.55 5.38 -11.65
C ASN A 121 -12.06 4.26 -10.72
N TYR A 122 -12.67 4.09 -9.55
CA TYR A 122 -12.23 3.13 -8.55
C TYR A 122 -13.41 2.57 -7.76
N LYS A 123 -13.38 1.26 -7.53
CA LYS A 123 -14.14 0.59 -6.48
C LYS A 123 -13.17 0.10 -5.42
N ILE A 124 -13.44 0.43 -4.16
CA ILE A 124 -12.54 0.15 -3.06
C ILE A 124 -13.30 -0.54 -1.94
N SER A 125 -12.81 -1.70 -1.53
CA SER A 125 -13.31 -2.41 -0.37
C SER A 125 -12.26 -2.48 0.72
N VAL A 126 -12.66 -2.21 1.96
CA VAL A 126 -11.85 -2.41 3.16
C VAL A 126 -12.47 -3.54 3.95
N LYS A 127 -11.68 -4.58 4.24
CA LYS A 127 -12.10 -5.70 5.08
C LYS A 127 -11.09 -5.92 6.17
N GLY A 128 -11.52 -5.94 7.43
CA GLY A 128 -10.62 -6.12 8.56
C GLY A 128 -11.28 -6.80 9.75
N LYS A 129 -10.47 -7.10 10.74
CA LYS A 129 -10.89 -7.65 12.02
C LYS A 129 -10.35 -6.79 13.15
N LYS A 130 -11.19 -6.59 14.16
CA LYS A 130 -10.82 -5.88 15.38
C LYS A 130 -9.70 -6.64 16.08
N ILE A 131 -8.64 -5.94 16.46
CA ILE A 131 -7.57 -6.50 17.28
C ILE A 131 -8.08 -6.52 18.73
N LYS A 132 -8.17 -7.72 19.31
CA LYS A 132 -8.58 -7.87 20.71
C LYS A 132 -7.47 -7.30 21.61
N HIS A 133 -7.87 -6.71 22.75
CA HIS A 133 -7.01 -6.15 23.80
C HIS A 133 -6.44 -4.74 23.53
N GLU A 134 -6.83 -4.08 22.43
CA GLU A 134 -6.61 -2.65 22.25
C GLU A 134 -7.81 -1.87 22.82
N GLU A 135 -7.56 -0.76 23.51
CA GLU A 135 -8.63 0.11 24.07
C GLU A 135 -9.34 0.89 22.96
N ALA A 136 -8.59 1.30 21.93
CA ALA A 136 -9.12 1.91 20.72
C ALA A 136 -9.71 0.84 19.78
N LEU A 137 -10.63 1.23 18.89
CA LEU A 137 -11.14 0.33 17.84
C LEU A 137 -10.07 0.18 16.75
N ILE A 138 -9.07 -0.65 17.03
CA ILE A 138 -7.99 -0.98 16.10
C ILE A 138 -8.38 -2.17 15.24
N PHE A 139 -8.10 -2.07 13.95
CA PHE A 139 -8.39 -3.09 12.95
C PHE A 139 -7.15 -3.43 12.12
N GLU A 140 -7.02 -4.72 11.81
CA GLU A 140 -6.08 -5.25 10.82
C GLU A 140 -6.83 -5.91 9.67
N GLY A 141 -6.34 -5.74 8.44
CA GLY A 141 -7.12 -6.19 7.29
C GLY A 141 -6.46 -5.99 5.94
N THR A 142 -7.30 -5.88 4.92
CA THR A 142 -6.92 -5.64 3.53
C THR A 142 -7.80 -4.55 2.92
N LEU A 143 -7.15 -3.60 2.26
CA LEU A 143 -7.76 -2.66 1.33
C LEU A 143 -7.57 -3.20 -0.09
N THR A 144 -8.66 -3.30 -0.85
CA THR A 144 -8.68 -3.75 -2.24
C THR A 144 -9.18 -2.63 -3.12
N ILE A 145 -8.44 -2.29 -4.17
CA ILE A 145 -8.79 -1.29 -5.19
C ILE A 145 -8.99 -2.02 -6.51
N GLU A 146 -10.13 -1.79 -7.16
CA GLU A 146 -10.47 -2.28 -8.48
C GLU A 146 -10.68 -1.10 -9.43
N LYS A 147 -10.03 -1.15 -10.60
CA LYS A 147 -10.21 -0.20 -11.71
C LYS A 147 -11.27 -0.73 -12.69
N PRO A 148 -11.89 0.13 -13.53
CA PRO A 148 -12.86 -0.29 -14.55
C PRO A 148 -12.34 -1.31 -15.56
N ASP A 149 -11.02 -1.38 -15.77
CA ASP A 149 -10.36 -2.36 -16.63
C ASP A 149 -10.21 -3.75 -15.97
N GLY A 150 -10.67 -3.91 -14.73
CA GLY A 150 -10.57 -5.14 -13.94
C GLY A 150 -9.26 -5.30 -13.18
N SER A 151 -8.33 -4.33 -13.24
CA SER A 151 -7.09 -4.35 -12.48
C SER A 151 -7.36 -4.29 -10.98
N ILE A 152 -6.76 -5.21 -10.21
CA ILE A 152 -6.94 -5.29 -8.75
C ILE A 152 -5.62 -5.05 -8.02
N THR A 153 -5.65 -4.14 -7.05
CA THR A 153 -4.55 -3.87 -6.11
C THR A 153 -4.99 -4.18 -4.70
N LYS A 154 -4.25 -5.02 -3.97
CA LYS A 154 -4.51 -5.36 -2.56
C LYS A 154 -3.36 -4.90 -1.68
N ILE A 155 -3.69 -4.30 -0.53
CA ILE A 155 -2.74 -3.73 0.42
C ILE A 155 -3.17 -4.12 1.83
N PRO A 156 -2.27 -4.63 2.69
CA PRO A 156 -2.59 -4.80 4.10
C PRO A 156 -2.91 -3.46 4.74
N ILE A 157 -3.77 -3.47 5.75
CA ILE A 157 -4.06 -2.28 6.54
C ILE A 157 -3.92 -2.55 8.03
N TYR A 158 -3.55 -1.50 8.74
CA TYR A 158 -3.61 -1.36 10.19
C TYR A 158 -4.13 0.04 10.49
N GLY A 159 -5.10 0.16 11.38
CA GLY A 159 -5.45 1.48 11.89
C GLY A 159 -6.70 1.50 12.73
N GLU A 160 -7.21 2.70 12.93
CA GLU A 160 -8.17 3.00 13.96
C GLU A 160 -9.44 3.59 13.37
N CYS A 161 -10.54 3.33 14.05
CA CYS A 161 -11.75 4.10 13.88
C CYS A 161 -12.27 4.57 15.22
N GLY A 162 -12.92 5.74 15.24
CA GLY A 162 -13.48 6.26 16.46
C GLY A 162 -14.25 7.56 16.26
N CYS A 163 -15.05 7.85 17.27
CA CYS A 163 -15.71 9.10 17.60
C CYS A 163 -15.39 9.35 19.09
#